data_AF-A0A151TS55-F1
#
_entry.id   AF-A0A151TS55-F1
#
_cell.length_a   1.000
_cell.length_b   1.000
_cell.length_c   1.000
_cell.angle_alpha   90.00
_cell.angle_beta   90.00
_cell.angle_gamma   90.00
#
_symmetry.space_group_name_H-M   'P 1'
#
loop_
_entity.id
_entity.type
_entity.pdbx_description
1 polymer ?
#
loop_
_entity_poly.entity_id
_entity_poly.type
_entity_poly.pdbx_seq_one_letter_code
_entity_poly.pdbx_strand_id
1 'polypeptide(L)'
;MTFNTKEEVQHVLNTHHIKKGLHYRVERSSPTLIVAQCVNIACDWRCRATFISRSKKWEVRKLSGEHSCSPLIITQDHVNLGYVCISKSILALVENDPSISIPTIIAHIKSAKGYTILYHKAWMAKQKAIEDLHENWEQSYHDLPELLNVMTIFLNGFVVDKQTRLL
;
A
#
# COMPACT_ATOMS: atom_id res chain seq x y z
N MET A 1 9.17 14.78 -15.31
CA MET A 1 7.99 14.13 -14.72
C MET A 1 7.89 14.56 -13.26
N THR A 2 6.72 15.01 -12.80
CA THR A 2 6.52 15.55 -11.44
C THR A 2 5.33 14.87 -10.76
N PHE A 3 5.35 14.83 -9.43
CA PHE A 3 4.39 14.13 -8.56
C PHE A 3 4.16 14.94 -7.29
N ASN A 4 3.03 14.72 -6.63
CA ASN A 4 2.72 15.38 -5.36
C ASN A 4 3.35 14.65 -4.18
N THR A 5 3.39 13.32 -4.23
CA THR A 5 3.83 12.48 -3.11
C THR A 5 4.90 11.48 -3.51
N LYS A 6 5.58 10.93 -2.49
CA LYS A 6 6.58 9.88 -2.67
C LYS A 6 5.93 8.59 -3.16
N GLU A 7 4.73 8.33 -2.68
CA GLU A 7 3.90 7.17 -2.96
C GLU A 7 3.44 7.15 -4.41
N GLU A 8 3.13 8.32 -4.99
CA GLU A 8 2.83 8.46 -6.43
C GLU A 8 4.03 8.07 -7.31
N VAL A 9 5.25 8.50 -6.94
CA VAL A 9 6.48 8.11 -7.64
C VAL A 9 6.63 6.59 -7.63
N GLN A 10 6.53 5.97 -6.45
CA GLN A 10 6.65 4.52 -6.32
C GLN A 10 5.52 3.78 -7.05
N HIS A 11 4.30 4.31 -7.05
CA HIS A 11 3.19 3.72 -7.79
C HIS A 11 3.47 3.65 -9.29
N VAL A 12 3.96 4.74 -9.90
CA VAL A 12 4.31 4.74 -11.33
C VAL A 12 5.46 3.78 -11.62
N LEU A 13 6.49 3.73 -10.77
CA LEU A 13 7.58 2.77 -10.91
C LEU A 13 7.06 1.33 -10.83
N ASN A 14 6.23 1.01 -9.84
CA ASN A 14 5.65 -0.33 -9.68
C ASN A 14 4.82 -0.73 -10.89
N THR A 15 3.88 0.12 -11.32
CA THR A 15 3.01 -0.16 -12.46
C THR A 15 3.79 -0.41 -13.74
N HIS A 16 4.85 0.38 -14.00
CA HIS A 16 5.72 0.17 -15.16
C HIS A 16 6.42 -1.19 -15.13
N HIS A 17 7.03 -1.53 -13.99
CA HIS A 17 7.81 -2.75 -13.84
C HIS A 17 6.94 -4.01 -13.82
N ILE A 18 5.80 -3.99 -13.11
CA ILE A 18 4.81 -5.08 -13.09
C ILE A 18 4.31 -5.39 -14.50
N LYS A 19 3.98 -4.36 -15.28
CA LYS A 19 3.48 -4.52 -16.67
C LYS A 19 4.54 -5.11 -17.60
N LYS A 20 5.82 -4.75 -17.41
CA LYS A 20 6.94 -5.27 -18.20
C LYS A 20 7.51 -6.60 -17.67
N GLY A 21 7.04 -7.10 -16.52
CA GLY A 21 7.63 -8.26 -15.84
C GLY A 21 9.08 -8.02 -15.39
N LEU A 22 9.45 -6.75 -15.17
CA LEU A 22 10.78 -6.34 -14.73
C LEU A 22 10.77 -6.13 -13.22
N HIS A 23 11.94 -6.24 -12.59
CA HIS A 23 12.07 -6.03 -11.16
C HIS A 23 13.08 -4.92 -10.86
N TYR A 24 12.72 -4.07 -9.91
CA TYR A 24 13.63 -3.08 -9.35
C TYR A 24 13.65 -3.19 -7.82
N ARG A 25 14.73 -2.71 -7.21
CA ARG A 25 14.83 -2.52 -5.76
C ARG A 25 15.05 -1.06 -5.43
N VAL A 26 14.54 -0.64 -4.28
CA VAL A 26 14.85 0.69 -3.74
C VAL A 26 16.20 0.59 -3.03
N GLU A 27 17.22 1.24 -3.61
CA GLU A 27 18.58 1.30 -3.06
C GLU A 27 18.64 2.28 -1.89
N ARG A 28 17.99 3.44 -2.02
CA ARG A 28 17.92 4.48 -0.99
C ARG A 28 16.55 5.11 -0.94
N SER A 29 16.06 5.34 0.27
CA SER A 29 14.75 5.94 0.55
C SER A 29 14.88 6.87 1.75
N SER A 30 14.56 8.15 1.58
CA SER A 30 14.48 9.14 2.64
C SER A 30 13.20 9.97 2.48
N PRO A 31 12.88 10.90 3.39
CA PRO A 31 11.74 11.81 3.23
C PRO A 31 11.78 12.67 1.96
N THR A 32 12.95 12.83 1.33
CA THR A 32 13.15 13.72 0.18
C THR A 32 13.85 13.06 -1.01
N LEU A 33 14.18 11.78 -0.94
CA LEU A 33 14.90 11.05 -1.97
C LEU A 33 14.37 9.62 -2.11
N ILE A 34 14.17 9.18 -3.35
CA ILE A 34 14.13 7.77 -3.72
C ILE A 34 15.19 7.52 -4.79
N VAL A 35 15.95 6.46 -4.59
CA VAL A 35 16.81 5.87 -5.62
C VAL A 35 16.38 4.42 -5.81
N ALA A 36 15.94 4.11 -7.03
CA ALA A 36 15.56 2.78 -7.48
C ALA A 36 16.58 2.29 -8.51
N GLN A 37 16.91 1.01 -8.50
CA GLN A 37 17.80 0.38 -9.47
C GLN A 37 17.30 -1.00 -9.86
N CYS A 38 17.75 -1.51 -11.01
CA CYS A 38 17.43 -2.87 -11.41
C CYS A 38 17.93 -3.88 -10.36
N VAL A 39 17.22 -4.99 -10.23
CA VAL A 39 17.66 -6.13 -9.41
C VAL A 39 18.83 -6.87 -10.07
N ASN A 40 18.88 -6.90 -11.41
CA ASN A 40 20.00 -7.46 -12.14
C ASN A 40 21.22 -6.52 -12.08
N ILE A 41 22.34 -7.02 -11.56
CA ILE A 41 23.58 -6.25 -11.34
C ILE A 41 24.20 -5.82 -12.68
N ALA A 42 23.99 -6.57 -13.75
CA ALA A 42 24.47 -6.22 -15.09
C ALA A 42 23.59 -5.19 -15.81
N CYS A 43 22.50 -4.74 -15.19
CA CYS A 43 21.60 -3.74 -15.76
C CYS A 43 21.81 -2.37 -15.10
N ASP A 44 22.17 -1.38 -15.91
CA ASP A 44 22.43 0.00 -15.47
C ASP A 44 21.17 0.85 -15.26
N TRP A 45 20.00 0.22 -15.32
CA TRP A 45 18.75 0.93 -15.10
C TRP A 45 18.67 1.47 -13.67
N ARG A 46 18.45 2.78 -13.56
CA ARG A 46 18.34 3.52 -12.31
C ARG A 46 17.38 4.69 -12.44
N CYS A 47 16.54 4.88 -11.43
CA CYS A 47 15.69 6.05 -11.29
C CYS A 47 16.04 6.79 -9.99
N ARG A 48 16.19 8.11 -10.08
CA ARG A 48 16.35 9.02 -8.95
C ARG A 48 15.23 10.04 -8.97
N ALA A 49 14.41 10.02 -7.92
CA ALA A 49 13.39 11.02 -7.68
C ALA A 49 13.67 11.78 -6.38
N THR A 50 13.42 13.09 -6.37
CA THR A 50 13.68 13.95 -5.22
C THR A 50 12.52 14.90 -4.96
N PHE A 51 12.25 15.17 -3.69
CA PHE A 51 11.35 16.25 -3.30
C PHE A 51 12.02 17.61 -3.47
N ILE A 52 11.35 18.53 -4.13
CA ILE A 52 11.81 19.89 -4.38
C ILE A 52 11.05 20.84 -3.46
N SER A 53 11.76 21.36 -2.46
CA SER A 53 11.17 22.22 -1.42
C SER A 53 10.49 23.47 -1.97
N ARG A 54 11.06 24.07 -3.04
CA ARG A 54 10.52 25.28 -3.68
C ARG A 54 9.19 25.02 -4.39
N SER A 55 9.07 23.92 -5.14
CA SER A 55 7.84 23.60 -5.89
C SER A 55 6.87 22.74 -5.08
N LYS A 56 7.28 22.25 -3.90
CA LYS A 56 6.53 21.29 -3.06
C LYS A 56 6.10 20.04 -3.82
N LYS A 57 6.92 19.61 -4.78
CA LYS A 57 6.66 18.46 -5.65
C LYS A 57 7.84 17.50 -5.66
N TRP A 58 7.54 16.23 -5.91
CA TRP A 58 8.52 15.21 -6.24
C TRP A 58 8.84 15.27 -7.73
N GLU A 59 10.11 15.17 -8.08
CA GLU A 59 10.56 15.19 -9.48
C GLU A 59 11.52 14.04 -9.75
N VAL A 60 11.32 13.36 -10.89
CA VAL A 60 12.32 12.42 -11.41
C VAL A 60 13.46 13.22 -12.02
N ARG A 61 14.59 13.27 -11.33
CA ARG A 61 15.78 14.04 -11.72
C ARG A 61 16.72 13.27 -12.63
N LYS A 62 16.78 11.96 -12.48
CA LYS A 62 17.59 11.08 -13.33
C LYS A 62 16.83 9.79 -13.57
N LEU A 63 16.71 9.42 -14.84
CA LEU A 63 16.18 8.15 -15.27
C LEU A 63 17.16 7.62 -16.32
N SER A 64 17.86 6.53 -15.99
CA SER A 64 18.55 5.73 -17.01
C SER A 64 17.50 5.23 -18.00
N GLY A 65 17.86 5.04 -19.27
CA GLY A 65 16.95 4.69 -20.37
C GLY A 65 16.22 3.35 -20.19
N GLU A 66 16.22 2.50 -21.22
CA GLU A 66 15.58 1.19 -21.11
C GLU A 66 16.44 0.21 -20.29
N HIS A 67 15.77 -0.78 -19.69
CA HIS A 67 16.47 -1.90 -19.09
C HIS A 67 17.19 -2.70 -20.18
N SER A 68 18.45 -3.06 -19.95
CA SER A 68 19.20 -4.01 -20.82
C SER A 68 18.93 -5.47 -20.46
N CYS A 69 18.31 -5.74 -19.31
CA CYS A 69 17.96 -7.08 -18.86
C CYS A 69 16.60 -7.54 -19.36
N SER A 70 16.47 -8.84 -19.62
CA SER A 70 15.19 -9.49 -19.82
C SER A 70 14.43 -9.65 -18.49
N PRO A 71 13.10 -9.87 -18.53
CA PRO A 71 12.33 -10.30 -17.37
C PRO A 71 13.04 -11.45 -16.64
N LEU A 72 13.23 -11.28 -15.33
CA LEU A 72 13.71 -12.36 -14.48
C LEU A 72 12.61 -13.44 -14.41
N ILE A 73 12.99 -14.67 -14.05
CA ILE A 73 12.10 -15.83 -13.88
C ILE A 73 10.73 -15.39 -13.38
N ILE A 74 9.67 -15.81 -14.09
CA ILE A 74 8.28 -15.49 -13.73
C ILE A 74 8.01 -16.05 -12.33
N THR A 75 8.20 -15.22 -11.31
CA THR A 75 7.81 -15.57 -9.95
C THR A 75 6.30 -15.43 -9.85
N GLN A 76 5.66 -16.38 -9.16
CA GLN A 76 4.22 -16.30 -8.94
C GLN A 76 3.85 -15.01 -8.19
N ASP A 77 4.71 -14.56 -7.27
CA ASP A 77 4.57 -13.29 -6.55
C ASP A 77 5.59 -12.24 -7.04
N HIS A 78 5.11 -11.08 -7.48
CA HIS A 78 5.95 -10.01 -8.00
C HIS A 78 6.49 -9.13 -6.87
N VAL A 79 7.81 -8.93 -6.80
CA VAL A 79 8.47 -8.16 -5.72
C VAL A 79 7.96 -6.72 -5.61
N ASN A 80 7.73 -6.04 -6.75
CA ASN A 80 7.22 -4.66 -6.75
C ASN A 80 5.69 -4.55 -6.61
N LEU A 81 4.96 -5.68 -6.58
CA LEU A 81 3.55 -5.68 -6.22
C LEU A 81 3.46 -5.78 -4.69
N GLY A 82 3.66 -4.63 -4.02
CA GLY A 82 3.61 -4.51 -2.57
C GLY A 82 2.21 -4.30 -2.01
N TYR A 83 2.03 -4.50 -0.69
CA TYR A 83 0.73 -4.41 -0.02
C TYR A 83 0.05 -3.04 -0.16
N VAL A 84 0.80 -1.93 -0.23
CA VAL A 84 0.25 -0.58 -0.48
C VAL A 84 -0.32 -0.44 -1.89
N CYS A 85 0.25 -1.11 -2.89
CA CYS A 85 -0.32 -1.11 -4.23
C CYS A 85 -1.57 -2.00 -4.29
N ILE A 86 -1.57 -3.09 -3.55
CA ILE A 86 -2.70 -4.02 -3.46
C ILE A 86 -3.86 -3.37 -2.71
N SER A 87 -3.61 -2.64 -1.61
CA SER A 87 -4.66 -1.97 -0.80
C SER A 87 -5.51 -1.04 -1.66
N LYS A 88 -4.85 -0.21 -2.49
CA LYS A 88 -5.52 0.65 -3.47
C LYS A 88 -6.35 -0.11 -4.49
N SER A 89 -5.94 -1.33 -4.88
CA SER A 89 -6.66 -2.17 -5.83
C SER A 89 -7.90 -2.83 -5.22
N ILE A 90 -7.89 -3.08 -3.91
CA ILE A 90 -8.98 -3.77 -3.21
C ILE A 90 -9.86 -2.82 -2.39
N LEU A 91 -9.60 -1.52 -2.44
CA LEU A 91 -10.27 -0.52 -1.61
C LEU A 91 -11.79 -0.60 -1.74
N ALA A 92 -12.31 -0.62 -2.97
CA ALA A 92 -13.73 -0.79 -3.24
C ALA A 92 -14.28 -2.17 -2.81
N LEU A 93 -13.47 -3.23 -2.84
CA LEU A 93 -13.91 -4.55 -2.37
C LEU A 93 -14.08 -4.57 -0.85
N VAL A 94 -13.14 -3.95 -0.13
CA VAL A 94 -13.16 -3.84 1.32
C VAL A 94 -14.27 -2.89 1.79
N GLU A 95 -14.53 -1.81 1.05
CA GLU A 95 -15.65 -0.90 1.32
C GLU A 95 -17.01 -1.60 1.22
N ASN A 96 -17.19 -2.44 0.19
CA ASN A 96 -18.43 -3.20 -0.01
C ASN A 96 -18.58 -4.36 0.98
N ASP A 97 -17.48 -5.04 1.31
CA ASP A 97 -17.46 -6.15 2.28
C ASP A 97 -16.17 -6.12 3.11
N PRO A 98 -16.20 -5.50 4.31
CA PRO A 98 -15.06 -5.49 5.22
C PRO A 98 -14.65 -6.89 5.69
N SER A 99 -15.55 -7.87 5.62
CA SER A 99 -15.30 -9.26 6.02
C SER A 99 -14.65 -10.11 4.91
N ILE A 100 -14.41 -9.54 3.72
CA ILE A 100 -13.87 -10.25 2.56
C ILE A 100 -12.68 -11.16 2.89
N SER A 101 -12.76 -12.40 2.44
CA SER A 101 -11.73 -13.40 2.76
C SER A 101 -10.40 -13.09 2.06
N ILE A 102 -9.29 -13.42 2.72
CA ILE A 102 -7.94 -13.28 2.13
C ILE A 102 -7.80 -14.10 0.84
N PRO A 103 -8.29 -15.35 0.74
CA PRO A 103 -8.31 -16.09 -0.53
C PRO A 103 -9.02 -15.36 -1.67
N THR A 104 -10.15 -14.69 -1.39
CA THR A 104 -10.87 -13.89 -2.39
C THR A 104 -10.01 -12.72 -2.89
N ILE A 105 -9.29 -12.04 -1.99
CA ILE A 105 -8.35 -10.97 -2.35
C ILE A 105 -7.22 -11.51 -3.26
N ILE A 106 -6.65 -12.66 -2.93
CA ILE A 106 -5.59 -13.29 -3.74
C ILE A 106 -6.12 -13.61 -5.14
N ALA A 107 -7.32 -14.20 -5.25
CA ALA A 107 -7.96 -14.52 -6.51
C ALA A 107 -8.24 -13.26 -7.36
N HIS A 108 -8.72 -12.19 -6.73
CA HIS A 108 -8.95 -10.90 -7.38
C HIS A 108 -7.64 -10.33 -7.97
N ILE A 109 -6.57 -10.30 -7.18
CA ILE A 109 -5.27 -9.78 -7.64
C ILE A 109 -4.67 -10.65 -8.74
N LYS A 110 -4.82 -11.97 -8.66
CA LYS A 110 -4.41 -12.88 -9.74
C LYS A 110 -5.15 -12.58 -11.04
N SER A 111 -6.46 -12.35 -10.98
CA SER A 111 -7.26 -11.96 -12.15
C SER A 111 -6.85 -10.58 -12.69
N ALA A 112 -6.67 -9.59 -11.82
CA ALA A 112 -6.41 -8.21 -12.21
C ALA A 112 -4.97 -7.93 -12.67
N LYS A 113 -3.98 -8.68 -12.15
CA LYS A 113 -2.54 -8.40 -12.36
C LYS A 113 -1.75 -9.58 -12.93
N GLY A 114 -2.32 -10.79 -12.98
CA GLY A 114 -1.64 -12.00 -13.44
C GLY A 114 -0.68 -12.63 -12.43
N TYR A 115 -0.57 -12.09 -11.21
CA TYR A 115 0.33 -12.57 -10.17
C TYR A 115 -0.44 -13.16 -8.98
N THR A 116 0.05 -14.27 -8.44
CA THR A 116 -0.46 -14.88 -7.21
C THR A 116 0.35 -14.34 -6.03
N ILE A 117 -0.25 -13.44 -5.26
CA ILE A 117 0.40 -12.82 -4.11
C ILE A 117 0.40 -13.74 -2.89
N LEU A 118 1.40 -13.57 -2.01
CA LEU A 118 1.47 -14.27 -0.73
C LEU A 118 0.30 -13.87 0.20
N TYR A 119 -0.15 -14.82 1.01
CA TYR A 119 -1.23 -14.62 1.99
C TYR A 119 -0.97 -13.44 2.93
N HIS A 120 0.22 -13.39 3.54
CA HIS A 120 0.62 -12.29 4.43
C HIS A 120 0.52 -10.93 3.75
N LYS A 121 0.89 -10.84 2.47
CA LYS A 121 0.82 -9.60 1.69
C LYS A 121 -0.62 -9.17 1.43
N ALA A 122 -1.50 -10.11 1.11
CA ALA A 122 -2.92 -9.88 0.96
C ALA A 122 -3.58 -9.43 2.28
N TRP A 123 -3.19 -10.05 3.40
CA TRP A 123 -3.65 -9.65 4.73
C TRP A 123 -3.22 -8.22 5.09
N MET A 124 -1.94 -7.88 4.93
CA MET A 124 -1.42 -6.52 5.14
C MET A 124 -2.15 -5.49 4.26
N ALA A 125 -2.44 -5.85 3.00
CA ALA A 125 -3.16 -4.97 2.09
C ALA A 125 -4.60 -4.73 2.53
N LYS A 126 -5.28 -5.76 3.04
CA LYS A 126 -6.63 -5.62 3.62
C LYS A 126 -6.61 -4.67 4.82
N GLN A 127 -5.68 -4.84 5.75
CA GLN A 127 -5.55 -3.96 6.91
C GLN A 127 -5.31 -2.51 6.49
N LYS A 128 -4.39 -2.29 5.54
CA LYS A 128 -4.11 -0.95 4.98
C LYS A 128 -5.34 -0.33 4.31
N ALA A 129 -6.14 -1.12 3.58
CA ALA A 129 -7.36 -0.62 2.93
C ALA A 129 -8.44 -0.24 3.97
N ILE A 130 -8.57 -1.01 5.04
CA ILE A 130 -9.48 -0.68 6.15
C ILE A 130 -9.03 0.63 6.82
N GLU A 131 -7.73 0.80 7.08
CA GLU A 131 -7.15 2.03 7.61
C GLU A 131 -7.38 3.23 6.67
N ASP A 132 -7.21 3.04 5.36
CA ASP A 132 -7.44 4.09 4.35
C ASP A 132 -8.92 4.50 4.26
N LEU A 133 -9.87 3.60 4.55
CA LEU A 133 -11.31 3.85 4.48
C LEU A 133 -11.88 4.51 5.74
N HIS A 134 -11.37 4.14 6.91
CA HIS A 134 -11.95 4.53 8.20
C HIS A 134 -11.12 5.58 8.96
N GLU A 135 -10.00 6.03 8.38
CA GLU A 135 -8.98 6.85 9.06
C GLU A 135 -8.59 6.25 10.44
N ASN A 136 -7.89 7.01 11.28
CA ASN A 136 -7.27 6.48 12.48
C ASN A 136 -8.32 5.95 13.50
N TRP A 137 -8.51 4.62 13.53
CA TRP A 137 -9.38 3.94 14.51
C TRP A 137 -9.08 4.33 15.95
N GLU A 138 -7.85 4.77 16.25
CA GLU A 138 -7.48 5.28 17.56
C GLU A 138 -8.42 6.40 18.02
N GLN A 139 -8.80 7.33 17.14
CA GLN A 139 -9.71 8.42 17.50
C GLN A 139 -11.11 7.89 17.81
N SER A 140 -11.63 6.97 17.00
CA SER A 140 -12.92 6.33 17.26
C SER A 140 -12.94 5.54 18.58
N TYR A 141 -11.84 4.87 18.92
CA TYR A 141 -11.68 4.23 20.24
C TYR A 141 -11.53 5.25 21.38
N HIS A 142 -10.91 6.40 21.12
CA HIS A 142 -10.75 7.49 22.07
C HIS A 142 -12.08 8.18 22.39
N ASP A 143 -12.97 8.29 21.40
CA ASP A 143 -14.29 8.94 21.51
C ASP A 143 -15.36 7.98 22.08
N LEU A 144 -15.11 6.67 22.01
CA LEU A 144 -16.03 5.62 22.48
C LEU A 144 -16.51 5.82 23.93
N PRO A 145 -15.65 6.17 24.92
CA PRO A 145 -16.09 6.37 26.30
C PRO A 145 -17.08 7.53 26.44
N GLU A 146 -16.89 8.61 25.69
CA GLU A 146 -17.77 9.78 25.71
C GLU A 146 -19.12 9.44 25.06
N LEU A 147 -19.09 8.76 23.91
CA LEU A 147 -20.31 8.28 23.26
C LEU A 147 -21.12 7.35 24.17
N LEU A 148 -20.48 6.38 24.82
CA LEU A 148 -21.13 5.46 25.77
C LEU A 148 -21.75 6.22 26.95
N ASN A 149 -21.07 7.27 27.45
CA ASN A 149 -21.60 8.12 28.52
C ASN A 149 -22.84 8.91 28.07
N VAL A 150 -22.82 9.51 26.87
CA VAL A 150 -24.00 10.17 26.30
C VAL A 150 -25.15 9.18 26.16
N MET A 151 -24.91 7.98 25.65
CA MET A 151 -25.96 6.95 25.52
C MET A 151 -26.60 6.58 26.85
N THR A 152 -25.82 6.48 27.94
CA THR A 152 -26.39 6.22 29.28
C THR A 152 -27.29 7.34 29.81
N ILE A 153 -27.06 8.60 29.37
CA ILE A 153 -27.87 9.76 29.78
C ILE A 153 -29.20 9.80 29.00
N PHE A 154 -29.16 9.50 27.71
CA PHE A 154 -30.33 9.69 26.83
C PHE A 154 -31.20 8.42 26.66
N LEU A 155 -30.66 7.22 26.91
CA LEU A 155 -31.38 5.97 26.78
C LEU A 155 -31.65 5.37 28.17
N ASN A 156 -32.88 5.54 28.67
CA ASN A 156 -33.29 4.95 29.94
C ASN A 156 -33.14 3.42 29.89
N GLY A 157 -32.32 2.87 30.80
CA GLY A 157 -32.05 1.44 30.91
C GLY A 157 -30.87 0.92 30.07
N PHE A 158 -30.12 1.80 29.39
CA PHE A 158 -28.88 1.42 28.72
C PHE A 158 -27.77 1.19 29.75
N VAL A 159 -27.25 -0.03 29.83
CA VAL A 159 -26.19 -0.42 30.78
C VAL A 159 -24.91 -0.72 30.00
N VAL A 160 -23.80 -0.10 30.42
CA VAL A 160 -22.48 -0.32 29.85
C VAL A 160 -21.66 -1.18 30.80
N ASP A 161 -21.42 -2.44 30.43
CA ASP A 161 -20.47 -3.32 31.12
C ASP A 161 -19.13 -3.35 30.35
N LYS A 162 -18.04 -2.95 31.01
CA LYS A 162 -16.70 -2.91 30.41
C LYS A 162 -15.91 -4.12 30.89
N GLN A 163 -15.70 -5.09 30.01
CA GLN A 163 -14.87 -6.25 30.29
C GLN A 163 -13.51 -6.13 29.58
N THR A 164 -12.45 -5.96 30.35
CA THR A 164 -11.08 -6.15 29.86
C THR A 164 -10.66 -7.59 30.19
N ARG A 165 -10.56 -8.44 29.17
CA ARG A 165 -9.87 -9.73 29.34
C ARG A 165 -8.38 -9.43 29.57
N LEU A 166 -7.89 -9.78 30.75
CA LEU A 166 -6.46 -9.88 31.01
C LEU A 166 -5.91 -10.98 30.09
N LEU A 167 -4.94 -10.61 29.24
CA LEU A 167 -4.17 -11.54 28.41
C LEU A 167 -3.20 -12.35 29.26
#